data_AF-A0A4R5LY82-F1
#
_entry.id   AF-A0A4R5LY82-F1
#
_cell.length_a   1.000
_cell.length_b   1.000
_cell.length_c   1.000
_cell.angle_alpha   90.00
_cell.angle_beta   90.00
_cell.angle_gamma   90.00
#
_symmetry.space_group_name_H-M   'P 1'
#
loop_
_entity.id
_entity.type
_entity.pdbx_description
1 polymer ?
#
loop_
_entity_poly.entity_id
_entity_poly.type
_entity_poly.pdbx_seq_one_letter_code
_entity_poly.pdbx_strand_id
1 'polypeptide(L)'
;MSFSIKSFGLGVALPLVVVGVYQIFGEPATLVQPIQVSDALKKSGFTEQALQNMLVDALSELRTTAKGVTPRSPDTEAVLTEFNFPDFSMPGTGLSMRSLVEYARDLLELDSSVYGSATGAPSGFSVDLTLRDAQGESISIHQTIANNALPAHRHGEKPASGTGAPLVMEETLRRAAMQILERQSPLLYADNLLNSQQSECFSDSAKCDFREVRKRYEEIAVDGGKKPDEPESKTAWAMPILVALHFVKVGQKVASSNSDAALAELMLSKIDDLTGDYTGSIGRTRIIREKSQNDKSWAKVLPWAWYNWGVALNDLGCYEAAAEVLTEAASENPDYAPAYNALSRAYNALSETSVRAATASPSLTDYREKARDAATRAVQLDPGYQEAYVNLGDASRPLLAPSADPDTKASYDGDEKQAREAYEKAIALNADTAGRARQQLALIPGTGYANMAERMTKKRPECRQGLPRSFLEASGCSDAQIHTAANRASEFANTTLGAMPNTPNVCNQLGLHPRENSPMKPLRITATAIDVESASHKSAPRQRERG
;
A
#
# COMPACT_ATOMS: atom_id res chain seq x y z
N MET A 1 -29.22 -1.39 55.50
CA MET A 1 -28.18 -0.73 54.69
C MET A 1 -28.46 -1.05 53.23
N SER A 2 -29.14 -0.15 52.52
CA SER A 2 -29.43 -0.32 51.09
C SER A 2 -28.31 0.30 50.27
N PHE A 3 -27.58 -0.52 49.52
CA PHE A 3 -26.58 -0.04 48.56
C PHE A 3 -27.29 0.46 47.29
N SER A 4 -27.10 1.75 47.00
CA SER A 4 -27.64 2.44 45.83
C SER A 4 -26.82 2.12 44.58
N ILE A 5 -27.44 1.43 43.61
CA ILE A 5 -26.92 1.21 42.26
C ILE A 5 -27.31 2.42 41.40
N LYS A 6 -26.59 3.55 41.51
CA LYS A 6 -26.83 4.73 40.64
C LYS A 6 -25.58 5.44 40.10
N SER A 7 -24.38 4.90 40.31
CA SER A 7 -23.14 5.60 39.91
C SER A 7 -22.27 4.89 38.87
N PHE A 8 -22.60 3.66 38.45
CA PHE A 8 -21.75 2.91 37.51
C PHE A 8 -22.15 3.03 36.02
N GLY A 9 -23.33 3.60 35.71
CA GLY A 9 -23.86 3.67 34.33
C GLY A 9 -23.47 4.93 33.54
N LEU A 10 -23.16 6.05 34.18
CA LEU A 10 -22.88 7.32 33.46
C LEU A 10 -21.45 7.41 32.91
N GLY A 11 -20.45 6.76 33.55
CA GLY A 11 -19.04 6.90 33.17
C GLY A 11 -18.67 6.23 31.84
N VAL A 12 -19.44 5.23 31.40
CA VAL A 12 -19.20 4.50 30.13
C VAL A 12 -20.22 4.90 29.06
N ALA A 13 -21.46 5.22 29.46
CA ALA A 13 -22.49 5.66 28.53
C ALA A 13 -22.18 7.04 27.93
N LEU A 14 -21.62 7.98 28.70
CA LEU A 14 -21.32 9.32 28.19
C LEU A 14 -20.25 9.32 27.08
N PRO A 15 -19.08 8.65 27.22
CA PRO A 15 -18.11 8.59 26.13
C PRO A 15 -18.62 7.78 24.93
N LEU A 16 -19.44 6.73 25.12
CA LEU A 16 -20.06 6.01 24.01
C LEU A 16 -21.10 6.86 23.26
N VAL A 17 -21.89 7.65 23.98
CA VAL A 17 -22.83 8.61 23.37
C VAL A 17 -22.06 9.73 22.67
N VAL A 18 -20.98 10.23 23.24
CA VAL A 18 -20.15 11.28 22.60
C VAL A 18 -19.41 10.75 21.37
N VAL A 19 -18.86 9.54 21.41
CA VAL A 19 -18.22 8.89 20.25
C VAL A 19 -19.26 8.54 19.18
N GLY A 20 -20.43 8.03 19.59
CA GLY A 20 -21.54 7.75 18.67
C GLY A 20 -22.08 9.02 18.01
N VAL A 21 -22.26 10.10 18.78
CA VAL A 21 -22.64 11.42 18.24
C VAL A 21 -21.53 11.98 17.33
N TYR A 22 -20.26 11.83 17.68
CA TYR A 22 -19.15 12.30 16.84
C TYR A 22 -19.07 11.55 15.49
N GLN A 23 -19.29 10.23 15.48
CA GLN A 23 -19.37 9.47 14.23
C GLN A 23 -20.60 9.84 13.38
N ILE A 24 -21.73 10.13 14.04
CA ILE A 24 -23.00 10.46 13.37
C ILE A 24 -23.03 11.91 12.85
N PHE A 25 -22.31 12.84 13.47
CA PHE A 25 -22.38 14.27 13.16
C PHE A 25 -21.02 14.90 12.77
N GLY A 26 -19.93 14.13 12.75
CA GLY A 26 -18.59 14.65 12.49
C GLY A 26 -17.96 14.21 11.18
N GLU A 27 -18.37 13.07 10.61
CA GLU A 27 -17.79 12.57 9.35
C GLU A 27 -18.61 13.04 8.14
N PRO A 28 -17.95 13.59 7.09
CA PRO A 28 -18.64 13.99 5.87
C PRO A 28 -19.20 12.76 5.13
N ALA A 29 -20.32 12.93 4.45
CA ALA A 29 -20.89 11.88 3.61
C ALA A 29 -21.28 12.40 2.23
N THR A 30 -21.16 11.54 1.23
CA THR A 30 -21.77 11.71 -0.09
C THR A 30 -23.08 10.94 -0.13
N LEU A 31 -24.19 11.68 -0.20
CA LEU A 31 -25.52 11.11 -0.42
C LEU A 31 -25.82 10.98 -1.91
N VAL A 32 -25.92 9.75 -2.42
CA VAL A 32 -26.32 9.50 -3.80
C VAL A 32 -27.84 9.36 -3.83
N GLN A 33 -28.53 10.20 -4.60
CA GLN A 33 -29.98 10.15 -4.80
C GLN A 33 -30.37 9.14 -5.89
N PRO A 34 -31.65 8.70 -5.95
CA PRO A 34 -32.14 7.89 -7.05
C PRO A 34 -31.87 8.54 -8.42
N ILE A 35 -31.19 7.79 -9.31
CA ILE A 35 -30.80 8.28 -10.63
C ILE A 35 -31.97 8.05 -11.58
N GLN A 36 -32.57 9.11 -12.12
CA GLN A 36 -33.74 8.99 -12.99
C GLN A 36 -33.41 8.17 -14.25
N VAL A 37 -34.32 7.29 -14.67
CA VAL A 37 -34.09 6.41 -15.83
C VAL A 37 -35.17 6.60 -16.89
N SER A 38 -34.77 6.71 -18.16
CA SER A 38 -35.69 6.79 -19.30
C SER A 38 -36.61 5.56 -19.41
N ASP A 39 -37.79 5.71 -20.02
CA ASP A 39 -38.73 4.61 -20.21
C ASP A 39 -38.13 3.44 -21.01
N ALA A 40 -37.25 3.72 -21.96
CA ALA A 40 -36.60 2.69 -22.78
C ALA A 40 -35.61 1.85 -21.95
N LEU A 41 -34.84 2.48 -21.07
CA LEU A 41 -33.95 1.79 -20.15
C LEU A 41 -34.74 1.04 -19.06
N LYS A 42 -35.83 1.62 -18.55
CA LYS A 42 -36.77 0.94 -17.62
C LYS A 42 -37.34 -0.34 -18.20
N LYS A 43 -37.82 -0.29 -19.45
CA LYS A 43 -38.30 -1.48 -20.18
C LYS A 43 -37.23 -2.55 -20.38
N SER A 44 -35.96 -2.16 -20.31
CA SER A 44 -34.80 -3.04 -20.48
C SER A 44 -34.27 -3.58 -19.15
N GLY A 45 -34.95 -3.30 -18.03
CA GLY A 45 -34.64 -3.84 -16.71
C GLY A 45 -33.81 -2.91 -15.81
N PHE A 46 -33.45 -1.70 -16.26
CA PHE A 46 -32.78 -0.74 -15.40
C PHE A 46 -33.77 -0.03 -14.47
N THR A 47 -33.41 0.11 -13.20
CA THR A 47 -34.21 0.86 -12.21
C THR A 47 -33.39 1.99 -11.62
N GLU A 48 -34.07 3.02 -11.10
CA GLU A 48 -33.42 4.18 -10.49
C GLU A 48 -32.58 3.76 -9.27
N GLN A 49 -33.10 2.83 -8.47
CA GLN A 49 -32.39 2.25 -7.33
C GLN A 49 -31.16 1.43 -7.75
N ALA A 50 -31.26 0.67 -8.85
CA ALA A 50 -30.13 -0.14 -9.31
C ALA A 50 -28.97 0.75 -9.77
N LEU A 51 -29.25 1.85 -10.48
CA LEU A 51 -28.22 2.81 -10.88
C LEU A 51 -27.63 3.57 -9.69
N GLN A 52 -28.48 3.96 -8.72
CA GLN A 52 -28.04 4.56 -7.46
C GLN A 52 -27.04 3.64 -6.73
N ASN A 53 -27.40 2.37 -6.55
CA ASN A 53 -26.56 1.38 -5.88
C ASN A 53 -25.24 1.14 -6.65
N MET A 54 -25.30 1.00 -7.98
CA MET A 54 -24.09 0.87 -8.81
C MET A 54 -23.13 2.05 -8.63
N LEU A 55 -23.65 3.28 -8.53
CA LEU A 55 -22.80 4.46 -8.32
C LEU A 55 -22.20 4.49 -6.91
N VAL A 56 -22.98 4.14 -5.89
CA VAL A 56 -22.49 4.01 -4.51
C VAL A 56 -21.39 2.96 -4.42
N ASP A 57 -21.61 1.78 -5.02
CA ASP A 57 -20.64 0.69 -5.06
C ASP A 57 -19.36 1.13 -5.78
N ALA A 58 -19.48 1.81 -6.93
CA ALA A 58 -18.32 2.30 -7.67
C ALA A 58 -17.50 3.32 -6.85
N LEU A 59 -18.14 4.31 -6.23
CA LEU A 59 -17.46 5.30 -5.39
C LEU A 59 -16.78 4.65 -4.17
N SER A 60 -17.48 3.73 -3.51
CA SER A 60 -16.96 2.97 -2.36
C SER A 60 -15.76 2.11 -2.74
N GLU A 61 -15.83 1.39 -3.86
CA GLU A 61 -14.73 0.57 -4.37
C GLU A 61 -13.52 1.43 -4.75
N LEU A 62 -13.71 2.58 -5.40
CA LEU A 62 -12.62 3.50 -5.75
C LEU A 62 -11.92 4.05 -4.51
N ARG A 63 -12.67 4.46 -3.49
CA ARG A 63 -12.09 4.93 -2.21
C ARG A 63 -11.33 3.81 -1.51
N THR A 64 -11.89 2.60 -1.48
CA THR A 64 -11.23 1.42 -0.89
C THR A 64 -9.95 1.05 -1.65
N THR A 65 -9.98 1.10 -2.97
CA THR A 65 -8.81 0.85 -3.83
C THR A 65 -7.70 1.85 -3.53
N ALA A 66 -8.01 3.14 -3.44
CA ALA A 66 -7.04 4.18 -3.10
C ALA A 66 -6.42 4.01 -1.70
N LYS A 67 -7.20 3.59 -0.70
CA LYS A 67 -6.70 3.26 0.65
C LYS A 67 -5.63 2.15 0.65
N GLY A 68 -5.62 1.28 -0.37
CA GLY A 68 -4.57 0.27 -0.56
C GLY A 68 -3.29 0.80 -1.20
N VAL A 69 -3.30 2.01 -1.75
CA VAL A 69 -2.18 2.62 -2.48
C VAL A 69 -1.37 3.53 -1.57
N THR A 70 -2.03 4.43 -0.85
CA THR A 70 -1.41 5.35 0.13
C THR A 70 -1.61 4.86 1.56
N PRO A 71 -0.54 4.78 2.37
CA PRO A 71 -0.68 4.36 3.76
C PRO A 71 -1.37 5.45 4.59
N ARG A 72 -2.34 5.06 5.44
CA ARG A 72 -3.08 5.97 6.33
C ARG A 72 -3.69 7.19 5.61
N SER A 73 -4.26 6.99 4.43
CA SER A 73 -5.04 8.03 3.74
C SER A 73 -6.08 8.64 4.68
N PRO A 74 -6.17 9.98 4.80
CA PRO A 74 -7.06 10.66 5.75
C PRO A 74 -8.54 10.62 5.36
N ASP A 75 -8.90 9.88 4.30
CA ASP A 75 -10.27 9.83 3.80
C ASP A 75 -11.24 9.16 4.79
N THR A 76 -12.03 9.99 5.46
CA THR A 76 -13.12 9.61 6.36
C THR A 76 -14.50 9.74 5.70
N GLU A 77 -14.59 10.12 4.42
CA GLU A 77 -15.89 10.36 3.79
C GLU A 77 -16.61 9.05 3.46
N ALA A 78 -17.87 8.94 3.93
CA ALA A 78 -18.74 7.81 3.64
C ALA A 78 -19.57 8.05 2.37
N VAL A 79 -19.91 7.00 1.63
CA VAL A 79 -20.82 7.08 0.46
C VAL A 79 -22.07 6.28 0.77
N LEU A 80 -23.23 6.95 0.73
CA LEU A 80 -24.48 6.42 1.24
C LEU A 80 -25.62 6.62 0.22
N THR A 81 -26.55 5.67 0.17
CA THR A 81 -27.83 5.84 -0.55
C THR A 81 -28.84 6.65 0.26
N GLU A 82 -28.78 6.51 1.59
CA GLU A 82 -29.61 7.18 2.57
C GLU A 82 -28.94 7.13 3.95
N PHE A 83 -29.40 7.98 4.85
CA PHE A 83 -28.97 7.94 6.24
C PHE A 83 -29.75 6.88 7.02
N ASN A 84 -29.10 5.75 7.31
CA ASN A 84 -29.72 4.66 8.05
C ASN A 84 -29.72 4.93 9.57
N PHE A 85 -30.57 5.86 10.02
CA PHE A 85 -30.80 6.16 11.44
C PHE A 85 -32.10 5.54 11.96
N PRO A 86 -32.12 5.11 13.24
CA PRO A 86 -33.34 4.58 13.86
C PRO A 86 -34.44 5.63 13.89
N ASP A 87 -35.63 5.27 13.39
CA ASP A 87 -36.77 6.19 13.26
C ASP A 87 -37.59 6.25 14.54
N PHE A 88 -36.99 6.74 15.64
CA PHE A 88 -37.74 7.04 16.85
C PHE A 88 -38.07 8.52 16.94
N SER A 89 -39.29 8.81 17.37
CA SER A 89 -39.77 10.18 17.61
C SER A 89 -39.11 10.75 18.86
N MET A 90 -38.56 11.95 18.76
CA MET A 90 -38.03 12.67 19.91
C MET A 90 -39.20 13.21 20.77
N PRO A 91 -39.27 12.87 22.07
CA PRO A 91 -40.36 13.31 22.93
C PRO A 91 -40.45 14.84 22.98
N GLY A 92 -41.63 15.39 22.71
CA GLY A 92 -41.90 16.83 22.84
C GLY A 92 -41.51 17.70 21.64
N THR A 93 -40.88 17.17 20.60
CA THR A 93 -40.51 17.95 19.39
C THR A 93 -41.36 17.64 18.16
N GLY A 94 -42.02 16.46 18.13
CA GLY A 94 -42.79 16.00 16.97
C GLY A 94 -41.95 15.58 15.75
N LEU A 95 -40.61 15.65 15.86
CA LEU A 95 -39.66 15.30 14.81
C LEU A 95 -39.07 13.91 15.09
N SER A 96 -38.76 13.16 14.03
CA SER A 96 -37.95 11.94 14.16
C SER A 96 -36.48 12.31 14.36
N MET A 97 -35.73 11.42 15.00
CA MET A 97 -34.27 11.56 15.09
C MET A 97 -33.60 11.65 13.73
N ARG A 98 -34.09 10.91 12.72
CA ARG A 98 -33.58 10.99 11.35
C ARG A 98 -33.65 12.43 10.82
N SER A 99 -34.83 13.04 10.87
CA SER A 99 -35.02 14.42 10.37
C SER A 99 -34.20 15.45 11.13
N LEU A 100 -33.99 15.23 12.44
CA LEU A 100 -33.19 16.12 13.28
C LEU A 100 -31.70 16.00 12.94
N VAL A 101 -31.22 14.78 12.64
CA VAL A 101 -29.85 14.53 12.17
C VAL A 101 -29.64 15.13 10.78
N GLU A 102 -30.54 14.88 9.84
CA GLU A 102 -30.50 15.43 8.48
C GLU A 102 -30.46 16.96 8.51
N TYR A 103 -31.36 17.58 9.30
CA TYR A 103 -31.38 19.03 9.46
C TYR A 103 -30.09 19.58 10.05
N ALA A 104 -29.53 18.91 11.07
CA ALA A 104 -28.28 19.34 11.68
C ALA A 104 -27.08 19.21 10.73
N ARG A 105 -27.01 18.14 9.92
CA ARG A 105 -25.93 17.93 8.95
C ARG A 105 -26.01 18.90 7.77
N ASP A 106 -27.22 19.24 7.31
CA ASP A 106 -27.47 20.29 6.31
C ASP A 106 -27.05 21.67 6.85
N LEU A 107 -27.41 22.00 8.09
CA LEU A 107 -27.01 23.25 8.75
C LEU A 107 -25.48 23.37 8.92
N LEU A 108 -24.80 22.24 9.08
CA LEU A 108 -23.35 22.17 9.25
C LEU A 108 -22.60 22.07 7.91
N GLU A 109 -23.31 22.04 6.77
CA GLU A 109 -22.71 21.91 5.43
C GLU A 109 -21.70 20.74 5.38
N LEU A 110 -22.08 19.58 5.92
CA LEU A 110 -21.17 18.41 6.02
C LEU A 110 -21.19 17.51 4.78
N ASP A 111 -22.30 17.51 4.07
CA ASP A 111 -22.63 16.45 3.13
C ASP A 111 -22.66 16.95 1.69
N SER A 112 -22.02 16.17 0.82
CA SER A 112 -22.19 16.32 -0.62
C SER A 112 -23.36 15.47 -1.08
N SER A 113 -23.97 15.85 -2.21
CA SER A 113 -25.02 15.06 -2.84
C SER A 113 -24.74 14.83 -4.32
N VAL A 114 -25.10 13.64 -4.80
CA VAL A 114 -25.01 13.29 -6.22
C VAL A 114 -26.38 12.88 -6.71
N TYR A 115 -26.85 13.51 -7.77
CA TYR A 115 -28.16 13.24 -8.37
C TYR A 115 -28.09 13.42 -9.88
N GLY A 116 -29.04 12.85 -10.62
CA GLY A 116 -28.99 12.93 -12.07
C GLY A 116 -29.94 12.00 -12.79
N SER A 117 -29.64 11.76 -14.07
CA SER A 117 -30.45 10.92 -14.94
C SER A 117 -29.62 10.12 -15.93
N ALA A 118 -30.13 8.95 -16.30
CA ALA A 118 -29.66 8.15 -17.42
C ALA A 118 -30.72 8.15 -18.52
N THR A 119 -30.37 8.64 -19.70
CA THR A 119 -31.29 8.82 -20.83
C THR A 119 -30.84 8.04 -22.07
N GLY A 120 -31.77 7.70 -22.96
CA GLY A 120 -31.47 6.88 -24.15
C GLY A 120 -31.96 5.44 -24.03
N ALA A 121 -31.26 4.50 -24.68
CA ALA A 121 -31.62 3.09 -24.80
C ALA A 121 -30.40 2.18 -24.55
N PRO A 122 -30.56 0.87 -24.32
CA PRO A 122 -29.42 -0.03 -24.04
C PRO A 122 -28.34 -0.07 -25.12
N SER A 123 -28.67 0.26 -26.38
CA SER A 123 -27.71 0.35 -27.49
C SER A 123 -26.84 1.61 -27.44
N GLY A 124 -27.32 2.67 -26.78
CA GLY A 124 -26.66 3.96 -26.66
C GLY A 124 -27.43 4.86 -25.69
N PHE A 125 -26.73 5.32 -24.65
CA PHE A 125 -27.31 6.12 -23.56
C PHE A 125 -26.34 7.20 -23.10
N SER A 126 -26.88 8.23 -22.45
CA SER A 126 -26.12 9.22 -21.68
C SER A 126 -26.41 9.05 -20.19
N VAL A 127 -25.41 9.37 -19.37
CA VAL A 127 -25.53 9.51 -17.92
C VAL A 127 -25.10 10.93 -17.58
N ASP A 128 -26.05 11.69 -17.05
CA ASP A 128 -25.92 13.08 -16.66
C ASP A 128 -26.06 13.17 -15.14
N LEU A 129 -24.94 13.31 -14.43
CA LEU A 129 -24.90 13.46 -12.97
C LEU A 129 -24.52 14.89 -12.60
N THR A 130 -24.98 15.33 -11.44
CA THR A 130 -24.55 16.57 -10.80
C THR A 130 -24.05 16.22 -9.41
N LEU A 131 -22.78 16.52 -9.16
CA LEU A 131 -22.22 16.58 -7.80
C LEU A 131 -22.50 17.97 -7.26
N ARG A 132 -23.22 18.05 -6.14
CA ARG A 132 -23.33 19.25 -5.33
C ARG A 132 -22.47 19.05 -4.09
N ASP A 133 -21.46 19.89 -3.90
CA ASP A 133 -20.63 19.81 -2.71
C ASP A 133 -21.36 20.32 -1.46
N ALA A 134 -20.70 20.17 -0.32
CA ALA A 134 -21.16 20.64 0.99
C ALA A 134 -21.48 22.13 1.01
N GLN A 135 -20.74 22.94 0.24
CA GLN A 135 -20.90 24.40 0.15
C GLN A 135 -21.99 24.81 -0.86
N GLY A 136 -22.58 23.84 -1.55
CA GLY A 136 -23.63 24.02 -2.53
C GLY A 136 -23.16 24.37 -3.95
N GLU A 137 -21.85 24.38 -4.24
CA GLU A 137 -21.38 24.45 -5.61
C GLU A 137 -21.72 23.15 -6.34
N SER A 138 -22.09 23.26 -7.61
CA SER A 138 -22.56 22.13 -8.40
C SER A 138 -21.73 21.95 -9.66
N ILE A 139 -21.35 20.71 -9.93
CA ILE A 139 -20.57 20.31 -11.10
C ILE A 139 -21.35 19.22 -11.85
N SER A 140 -21.63 19.48 -13.12
CA SER A 140 -22.27 18.51 -14.00
C SER A 140 -21.23 17.61 -14.66
N ILE A 141 -21.50 16.30 -14.63
CA ILE A 141 -20.69 15.22 -15.15
C ILE A 141 -21.52 14.53 -16.22
N HIS A 142 -21.06 14.65 -17.47
CA HIS A 142 -21.73 14.08 -18.63
C HIS A 142 -20.91 12.92 -19.17
N GLN A 143 -21.51 11.73 -19.24
CA GLN A 143 -20.96 10.56 -19.88
C GLN A 143 -21.89 10.11 -21.01
N THR A 144 -21.35 9.86 -22.20
CA THR A 144 -22.13 9.37 -23.34
C THR A 144 -21.46 8.16 -23.95
N ILE A 145 -22.26 7.14 -24.27
CA ILE A 145 -21.81 5.99 -25.04
C ILE A 145 -22.46 5.99 -26.42
N ALA A 146 -21.62 6.05 -27.44
CA ALA A 146 -22.02 5.86 -28.82
C ALA A 146 -22.13 4.36 -29.15
N ASN A 147 -23.07 4.01 -30.04
CA ASN A 147 -23.29 2.65 -30.54
C ASN A 147 -21.94 1.99 -30.92
N ASN A 148 -21.65 0.81 -30.37
CA ASN A 148 -20.45 -0.04 -30.57
C ASN A 148 -19.20 0.23 -29.71
N ALA A 149 -19.26 1.01 -28.63
CA ALA A 149 -18.14 1.07 -27.68
C ALA A 149 -18.10 -0.19 -26.80
N LEU A 150 -17.25 -1.16 -27.15
CA LEU A 150 -16.90 -2.28 -26.26
C LEU A 150 -16.14 -1.74 -25.02
N PRO A 151 -16.48 -2.19 -23.80
CA PRO A 151 -15.70 -1.84 -22.62
C PRO A 151 -14.30 -2.48 -22.70
N ALA A 152 -13.27 -1.71 -22.34
CA ALA A 152 -11.95 -2.27 -22.08
C ALA A 152 -12.03 -3.11 -20.80
N HIS A 153 -11.84 -4.42 -20.93
CA HIS A 153 -11.98 -5.36 -19.82
C HIS A 153 -10.91 -5.16 -18.73
N ARG A 154 -11.30 -5.31 -17.45
CA ARG A 154 -10.38 -5.71 -16.37
C ARG A 154 -9.74 -7.05 -16.76
N HIS A 155 -8.41 -7.09 -16.79
CA HIS A 155 -7.66 -8.29 -17.18
C HIS A 155 -7.76 -9.39 -16.10
N GLY A 156 -8.45 -10.50 -16.43
CA GLY A 156 -8.43 -11.73 -15.62
C GLY A 156 -9.59 -12.70 -15.85
N GLU A 157 -10.77 -12.22 -16.23
CA GLU A 157 -11.95 -13.06 -16.46
C GLU A 157 -12.21 -13.35 -17.93
N LYS A 158 -12.50 -14.62 -18.24
CA LYS A 158 -12.97 -15.02 -19.58
C LYS A 158 -14.36 -14.42 -19.82
N PRO A 159 -14.66 -13.88 -21.01
CA PRO A 159 -15.97 -13.32 -21.28
C PRO A 159 -17.03 -14.42 -21.19
N ALA A 160 -17.95 -14.28 -20.24
CA ALA A 160 -19.21 -14.99 -20.29
C ALA A 160 -19.97 -14.48 -21.53
N SER A 161 -20.39 -15.40 -22.39
CA SER A 161 -21.21 -15.11 -23.56
C SER A 161 -22.52 -14.46 -23.11
N GLY A 162 -22.62 -13.13 -23.25
CA GLY A 162 -23.77 -12.34 -22.83
C GLY A 162 -23.45 -10.88 -22.49
N THR A 163 -22.49 -10.26 -23.18
CA THR A 163 -22.09 -8.88 -22.96
C THR A 163 -23.01 -7.92 -23.70
N GLY A 164 -23.44 -6.85 -23.05
CA GLY A 164 -24.13 -5.76 -23.73
C GLY A 164 -24.25 -4.52 -22.85
N ALA A 165 -25.38 -4.37 -22.18
CA ALA A 165 -25.76 -3.09 -21.57
C ALA A 165 -25.43 -2.93 -20.07
N PRO A 166 -25.62 -3.94 -19.18
CA PRO A 166 -25.37 -3.73 -17.74
C PRO A 166 -23.91 -3.44 -17.41
N LEU A 167 -22.97 -4.21 -17.97
CA LEU A 167 -21.52 -3.99 -17.80
C LEU A 167 -21.08 -2.62 -18.35
N VAL A 168 -21.68 -2.19 -19.45
CA VAL A 168 -21.39 -0.90 -20.08
C VAL A 168 -21.94 0.25 -19.23
N MET A 169 -23.12 0.09 -18.63
CA MET A 169 -23.68 1.04 -17.65
C MET A 169 -22.79 1.13 -16.40
N GLU A 170 -22.35 0.00 -15.85
CA GLU A 170 -21.46 -0.06 -14.69
C GLU A 170 -20.15 0.68 -14.94
N GLU A 171 -19.47 0.41 -16.07
CA GLU A 171 -18.24 1.11 -16.47
C GLU A 171 -18.47 2.61 -16.71
N THR A 172 -19.64 2.99 -17.24
CA THR A 172 -20.00 4.41 -17.42
C THR A 172 -20.15 5.12 -16.07
N LEU A 173 -20.87 4.50 -15.12
CA LEU A 173 -21.03 5.03 -13.77
C LEU A 173 -19.71 5.04 -13.03
N ARG A 174 -18.83 4.05 -13.24
CA ARG A 174 -17.47 4.05 -12.67
C ARG A 174 -16.63 5.21 -13.19
N ARG A 175 -16.69 5.54 -14.48
CA ARG A 175 -16.02 6.73 -15.03
C ARG A 175 -16.57 8.02 -14.47
N ALA A 176 -17.88 8.11 -14.30
CA ALA A 176 -18.51 9.25 -13.63
C ALA A 176 -18.05 9.34 -12.17
N ALA A 177 -17.99 8.21 -11.45
CA ALA A 177 -17.50 8.12 -10.09
C ALA A 177 -16.03 8.59 -9.96
N MET A 178 -15.16 8.27 -10.93
CA MET A 178 -13.79 8.79 -10.97
C MET A 178 -13.75 10.32 -11.10
N GLN A 179 -14.64 10.93 -11.91
CA GLN A 179 -14.72 12.39 -12.02
C GLN A 179 -15.29 13.06 -10.75
N ILE A 180 -16.24 12.41 -10.09
CA ILE A 180 -16.72 12.84 -8.76
C ILE A 180 -15.55 12.80 -7.77
N LEU A 181 -14.81 11.69 -7.74
CA LEU A 181 -13.69 11.49 -6.83
C LEU A 181 -12.56 12.49 -7.07
N GLU A 182 -12.26 12.84 -8.34
CA GLU A 182 -11.26 13.87 -8.67
C GLU A 182 -11.58 15.22 -8.01
N ARG A 183 -12.87 15.55 -7.86
CA ARG A 183 -13.31 16.78 -7.20
C ARG A 183 -13.29 16.68 -5.69
N GLN A 184 -13.68 15.53 -5.15
CA GLN A 184 -13.76 15.32 -3.70
C GLN A 184 -12.37 15.11 -3.07
N SER A 185 -11.50 14.35 -3.73
CA SER A 185 -10.14 14.08 -3.27
C SER A 185 -9.20 13.86 -4.46
N PRO A 186 -8.41 14.90 -4.83
CA PRO A 186 -7.37 14.76 -5.85
C PRO A 186 -6.36 13.63 -5.54
N LEU A 187 -6.08 13.39 -4.25
CA LEU A 187 -5.19 12.31 -3.81
C LEU A 187 -5.77 10.93 -4.12
N LEU A 188 -7.01 10.64 -3.73
CA LEU A 188 -7.62 9.33 -4.00
C LEU A 188 -7.81 9.09 -5.50
N TYR A 189 -8.05 10.16 -6.27
CA TYR A 189 -8.08 10.08 -7.72
C TYR A 189 -6.70 9.69 -8.28
N ALA A 190 -5.62 10.36 -7.85
CA ALA A 190 -4.25 10.02 -8.23
C ALA A 190 -3.88 8.58 -7.83
N ASP A 191 -4.31 8.13 -6.65
CA ASP A 191 -4.12 6.76 -6.16
C ASP A 191 -4.80 5.71 -7.05
N ASN A 192 -6.04 5.97 -7.46
CA ASN A 192 -6.75 5.08 -8.40
C ASN A 192 -6.08 5.05 -9.78
N LEU A 193 -5.61 6.20 -10.28
CA LEU A 193 -4.83 6.24 -11.51
C LEU A 193 -3.54 5.43 -11.39
N LEU A 194 -2.81 5.56 -10.28
CA LEU A 194 -1.59 4.80 -10.04
C LEU A 194 -1.87 3.29 -9.99
N ASN A 195 -2.92 2.87 -9.26
CA ASN A 195 -3.30 1.46 -9.18
C ASN A 195 -3.65 0.89 -10.56
N SER A 196 -4.43 1.62 -11.36
CA SER A 196 -4.75 1.25 -12.74
C SER A 196 -3.47 1.11 -13.57
N GLN A 197 -2.61 2.13 -13.54
CA GLN A 197 -1.39 2.16 -14.34
C GLN A 197 -0.39 1.07 -13.93
N GLN A 198 -0.29 0.75 -12.64
CA GLN A 198 0.50 -0.38 -12.15
C GLN A 198 -0.02 -1.70 -12.71
N SER A 199 -1.33 -1.93 -12.66
CA SER A 199 -1.92 -3.15 -13.21
C SER A 199 -1.66 -3.31 -14.71
N GLU A 200 -1.75 -2.22 -15.47
CA GLU A 200 -1.42 -2.20 -16.90
C GLU A 200 0.06 -2.49 -17.14
N CYS A 201 0.93 -1.83 -16.39
CA CYS A 201 2.38 -1.99 -16.47
C CYS A 201 2.80 -3.45 -16.19
N PHE A 202 2.15 -4.09 -15.21
CA PHE A 202 2.41 -5.50 -14.88
C PHE A 202 1.89 -6.44 -15.97
N SER A 203 0.75 -6.12 -16.60
CA SER A 203 0.22 -6.92 -17.71
C SER A 203 1.04 -6.78 -18.99
N ASP A 204 1.54 -5.57 -19.27
CA ASP A 204 2.32 -5.22 -20.44
C ASP A 204 3.28 -4.06 -20.16
N SER A 205 4.57 -4.36 -20.05
CA SER A 205 5.59 -3.36 -19.76
C SER A 205 5.69 -2.27 -20.82
N ALA A 206 5.27 -2.54 -22.06
CA ALA A 206 5.20 -1.53 -23.12
C ALA A 206 4.10 -0.47 -22.88
N LYS A 207 3.17 -0.73 -21.96
CA LYS A 207 2.07 0.17 -21.59
C LYS A 207 2.34 0.95 -20.30
N CYS A 208 3.52 0.80 -19.68
CA CYS A 208 3.88 1.57 -18.49
C CYS A 208 4.03 3.06 -18.84
N ASP A 209 3.05 3.89 -18.48
CA ASP A 209 3.11 5.35 -18.63
C ASP A 209 2.66 6.05 -17.34
N PHE A 210 3.62 6.42 -16.49
CA PHE A 210 3.33 7.13 -15.24
C PHE A 210 3.30 8.66 -15.40
N ARG A 211 3.35 9.23 -16.62
CA ARG A 211 3.44 10.69 -16.79
C ARG A 211 2.25 11.44 -16.23
N GLU A 212 1.03 11.00 -16.53
CA GLU A 212 -0.18 11.65 -16.00
C GLU A 212 -0.28 11.46 -14.48
N VAL A 213 -0.01 10.25 -13.99
CA VAL A 213 -0.02 9.94 -12.54
C VAL A 213 0.98 10.83 -11.79
N ARG A 214 2.22 10.93 -12.29
CA ARG A 214 3.27 11.77 -11.72
C ARG A 214 2.83 13.23 -11.68
N LYS A 215 2.30 13.75 -12.78
CA LYS A 215 1.79 15.13 -12.86
C LYS A 215 0.75 15.41 -11.78
N ARG A 216 -0.21 14.50 -11.55
CA ARG A 216 -1.25 14.69 -10.52
C ARG A 216 -0.68 14.73 -9.11
N TYR A 217 0.26 13.84 -8.77
CA TYR A 217 0.90 13.92 -7.45
C TYR A 217 1.79 15.16 -7.30
N GLU A 218 2.48 15.61 -8.36
CA GLU A 218 3.26 16.85 -8.34
C GLU A 218 2.38 18.08 -8.08
N GLU A 219 1.19 18.16 -8.70
CA GLU A 219 0.21 19.21 -8.44
C GLU A 219 -0.22 19.22 -6.96
N ILE A 220 -0.48 18.05 -6.36
CA ILE A 220 -0.85 17.90 -4.95
C ILE A 220 0.31 18.27 -4.01
N ALA A 221 1.53 17.82 -4.33
CA ALA A 221 2.72 18.09 -3.53
C ALA A 221 3.07 19.59 -3.49
N VAL A 222 2.85 20.30 -4.61
CA VAL A 222 3.09 21.74 -4.73
C VAL A 222 1.96 22.55 -4.06
N ASP A 223 0.69 22.23 -4.30
CA ASP A 223 -0.44 23.01 -3.77
C ASP A 223 -0.55 22.89 -2.24
N GLY A 224 -0.20 21.75 -1.62
CA GLY A 224 -0.12 21.62 -0.16
C GLY A 224 1.15 22.21 0.48
N GLY A 225 2.03 22.83 -0.33
CA GLY A 225 3.15 23.65 0.13
C GLY A 225 2.85 25.14 0.23
N LYS A 226 1.71 25.60 -0.30
CA LYS A 226 1.26 26.99 -0.17
C LYS A 226 0.50 27.14 1.15
N LYS A 227 1.07 27.88 2.09
CA LYS A 227 0.26 28.44 3.19
C LYS A 227 -0.83 29.30 2.55
N PRO A 228 -2.12 29.05 2.82
CA PRO A 228 -3.07 30.15 2.79
C PRO A 228 -2.58 31.13 3.86
N ASP A 229 -2.43 32.41 3.52
CA ASP A 229 -2.14 33.44 4.50
C ASP A 229 -3.28 33.50 5.53
N GLU A 230 -3.24 32.68 6.58
CA GLU A 230 -4.03 32.86 7.81
C GLU A 230 -3.40 32.08 9.00
N PRO A 231 -3.55 32.59 10.23
CA PRO A 231 -2.70 32.26 11.36
C PRO A 231 -3.01 30.89 11.96
N GLU A 232 -1.97 30.21 12.45
CA GLU A 232 -2.07 28.97 13.21
C GLU A 232 -3.08 29.11 14.37
N SER A 233 -4.21 28.43 14.24
CA SER A 233 -5.14 28.16 15.34
C SER A 233 -4.45 27.27 16.38
N LYS A 234 -3.76 27.90 17.34
CA LYS A 234 -3.26 27.29 18.57
C LYS A 234 -4.41 27.05 19.55
N THR A 235 -5.44 26.29 19.17
CA THR A 235 -6.51 25.89 20.10
C THR A 235 -7.07 24.53 19.71
N ALA A 236 -6.28 23.48 19.93
CA ALA A 236 -6.73 22.08 19.82
C ALA A 236 -7.16 21.46 21.16
N TRP A 237 -7.30 22.25 22.24
CA TRP A 237 -7.72 21.77 23.56
C TRP A 237 -8.69 22.73 24.25
N ALA A 238 -9.77 23.14 23.56
CA ALA A 238 -11.01 23.61 24.20
C ALA A 238 -12.08 23.83 23.12
N MET A 239 -13.11 23.00 23.11
CA MET A 239 -14.43 23.41 22.63
C MET A 239 -15.41 23.11 23.75
N PRO A 240 -16.15 24.13 24.19
CA PRO A 240 -17.58 23.94 24.29
C PRO A 240 -18.32 25.08 23.55
N ILE A 241 -19.24 24.65 22.68
CA ILE A 241 -20.60 25.21 22.54
C ILE A 241 -20.65 26.74 22.35
N LEU A 242 -20.94 27.19 21.11
CA LEU A 242 -21.23 28.59 20.68
C LEU A 242 -20.05 29.43 20.15
N VAL A 243 -19.46 29.03 19.02
CA VAL A 243 -18.98 30.01 18.03
C VAL A 243 -19.79 29.81 16.74
N ALA A 244 -21.10 30.04 16.89
CA ALA A 244 -21.95 30.42 15.77
C ALA A 244 -21.77 31.92 15.55
N LEU A 245 -21.92 32.35 14.29
CA LEU A 245 -21.91 33.73 13.81
C LEU A 245 -20.51 34.31 13.59
N HIS A 246 -19.82 33.91 12.52
CA HIS A 246 -19.37 34.80 11.45
C HIS A 246 -18.97 33.94 10.25
N PHE A 247 -19.68 34.12 9.14
CA PHE A 247 -19.41 33.52 7.84
C PHE A 247 -18.02 33.91 7.36
N VAL A 248 -17.11 32.94 7.25
CA VAL A 248 -16.00 33.07 6.31
C VAL A 248 -16.41 32.31 5.05
N LYS A 249 -16.88 33.05 4.05
CA LYS A 249 -16.91 32.58 2.66
C LYS A 249 -15.47 32.57 2.16
N VAL A 250 -14.83 31.40 2.19
CA VAL A 250 -13.65 31.15 1.35
C VAL A 250 -14.14 30.39 0.13
N GLY A 251 -14.25 31.10 -0.99
CA GLY A 251 -14.27 30.43 -2.28
C GLY A 251 -12.85 30.04 -2.64
N GLN A 252 -12.62 28.75 -2.91
CA GLN A 252 -11.71 28.23 -3.95
C GLN A 252 -11.35 26.76 -3.69
N LYS A 253 -11.37 25.97 -4.79
CA LYS A 253 -10.50 24.85 -5.15
C LYS A 253 -9.97 24.05 -3.94
N VAL A 254 -10.52 22.85 -3.69
CA VAL A 254 -10.08 21.90 -2.65
C VAL A 254 -8.55 21.94 -2.51
N ALA A 255 -8.07 22.72 -1.53
CA ALA A 255 -6.65 22.89 -1.30
C ALA A 255 -6.14 21.60 -0.68
N SER A 256 -5.18 20.94 -1.33
CA SER A 256 -4.56 19.73 -0.78
C SER A 256 -3.93 20.03 0.57
N SER A 257 -4.22 19.20 1.58
CA SER A 257 -3.68 19.40 2.92
C SER A 257 -2.17 19.12 2.95
N ASN A 258 -1.47 19.60 3.99
CA ASN A 258 -0.05 19.23 4.20
C ASN A 258 0.13 17.70 4.31
N SER A 259 -0.90 16.97 4.79
CA SER A 259 -0.90 15.51 4.84
C SER A 259 -0.95 14.91 3.44
N ASP A 260 -1.79 15.47 2.56
CA ASP A 260 -1.91 15.02 1.17
C ASP A 260 -0.63 15.31 0.38
N ALA A 261 0.00 16.46 0.61
CA ALA A 261 1.30 16.77 0.00
C ALA A 261 2.40 15.80 0.47
N ALA A 262 2.41 15.43 1.76
CA ALA A 262 3.36 14.46 2.28
C ALA A 262 3.14 13.05 1.69
N LEU A 263 1.88 12.64 1.53
CA LEU A 263 1.53 11.39 0.84
C LEU A 263 1.86 11.46 -0.65
N ALA A 264 1.64 12.58 -1.32
CA ALA A 264 1.98 12.76 -2.72
C ALA A 264 3.49 12.64 -2.98
N GLU A 265 4.33 13.26 -2.15
CA GLU A 265 5.80 13.07 -2.24
C GLU A 265 6.19 11.61 -2.00
N LEU A 266 5.51 10.92 -1.08
CA LEU A 266 5.75 9.49 -0.84
C LEU A 266 5.39 8.66 -2.08
N MET A 267 4.26 8.94 -2.73
CA MET A 267 3.85 8.23 -3.94
C MET A 267 4.73 8.56 -5.15
N LEU A 268 5.22 9.80 -5.25
CA LEU A 268 6.22 10.18 -6.25
C LEU A 268 7.51 9.36 -6.07
N SER A 269 7.99 9.18 -4.84
CA SER A 269 9.17 8.32 -4.59
C SER A 269 8.97 6.88 -5.08
N LYS A 270 7.76 6.32 -4.89
CA LYS A 270 7.41 4.98 -5.36
C LYS A 270 7.35 4.92 -6.90
N ILE A 271 6.84 5.95 -7.56
CA ILE A 271 6.83 6.03 -9.03
C ILE A 271 8.27 6.13 -9.55
N ASP A 272 9.10 6.95 -8.91
CA ASP A 272 10.51 7.12 -9.26
C ASP A 272 11.23 5.76 -9.16
N ASP A 273 11.06 5.02 -8.05
CA ASP A 273 11.56 3.64 -7.91
C ASP A 273 11.08 2.71 -9.03
N LEU A 274 9.77 2.70 -9.33
CA LEU A 274 9.19 1.88 -10.40
C LEU A 274 9.76 2.19 -11.78
N THR A 275 10.17 3.44 -12.01
CA THR A 275 10.79 3.89 -13.25
C THR A 275 12.32 3.82 -13.24
N GLY A 276 12.92 3.38 -12.13
CA GLY A 276 14.38 3.28 -11.96
C GLY A 276 15.08 4.59 -11.64
N ASP A 277 14.36 5.67 -11.34
CA ASP A 277 14.93 6.95 -10.87
C ASP A 277 15.14 6.92 -9.34
N TYR A 278 16.06 6.10 -8.88
CA TYR A 278 16.36 5.97 -7.45
C TYR A 278 16.87 7.29 -6.83
N THR A 279 17.52 8.15 -7.63
CA THR A 279 17.96 9.48 -7.16
C THR A 279 16.79 10.42 -6.89
N GLY A 280 15.80 10.44 -7.79
CA GLY A 280 14.54 11.15 -7.60
C GLY A 280 13.80 10.66 -6.36
N SER A 281 13.65 9.33 -6.23
CA SER A 281 13.04 8.70 -5.06
C SER A 281 13.68 9.12 -3.73
N ILE A 282 15.00 9.10 -3.66
CA ILE A 282 15.75 9.55 -2.47
C ILE A 282 15.57 11.07 -2.24
N GLY A 283 15.52 11.88 -3.30
CA GLY A 283 15.22 13.31 -3.19
C GLY A 283 13.83 13.59 -2.60
N ARG A 284 12.81 12.85 -3.06
CA ARG A 284 11.42 12.95 -2.57
C ARG A 284 11.31 12.59 -1.08
N THR A 285 11.93 11.49 -0.68
CA THR A 285 11.90 11.03 0.72
C THR A 285 12.69 11.94 1.66
N ARG A 286 13.72 12.65 1.17
CA ARG A 286 14.42 13.71 1.92
C ARG A 286 13.54 14.91 2.21
N ILE A 287 12.77 15.38 1.23
CA ILE A 287 11.80 16.46 1.43
C ILE A 287 10.85 16.11 2.57
N ILE A 288 10.38 14.86 2.62
CA ILE A 288 9.51 14.38 3.69
C ILE A 288 10.23 14.44 5.05
N ARG A 289 11.45 13.91 5.12
CA ARG A 289 12.26 13.92 6.34
C ARG A 289 12.48 15.35 6.85
N GLU A 290 12.89 16.27 5.99
CA GLU A 290 13.16 17.67 6.35
C GLU A 290 11.90 18.36 6.89
N LYS A 291 10.78 18.26 6.17
CA LYS A 291 9.51 18.87 6.61
C LYS A 291 8.96 18.24 7.88
N SER A 292 9.16 16.93 8.08
CA SER A 292 8.71 16.20 9.27
C SER A 292 9.29 16.73 10.58
N GLN A 293 10.45 17.39 10.54
CA GLN A 293 11.08 17.97 11.74
C GLN A 293 10.23 19.09 12.36
N ASN A 294 9.45 19.78 11.53
CA ASN A 294 8.67 20.95 11.94
C ASN A 294 7.16 20.79 11.73
N ASP A 295 6.72 19.80 10.94
CA ASP A 295 5.31 19.55 10.66
C ASP A 295 4.90 18.10 10.99
N LYS A 296 4.00 17.96 11.97
CA LYS A 296 3.48 16.67 12.43
C LYS A 296 2.74 15.89 11.33
N SER A 297 2.14 16.56 10.35
CA SER A 297 1.47 15.88 9.23
C SER A 297 2.48 15.11 8.37
N TRP A 298 3.65 15.69 8.12
CA TRP A 298 4.77 15.05 7.42
C TRP A 298 5.44 13.96 8.27
N ALA A 299 5.50 14.12 9.60
CA ALA A 299 6.02 13.09 10.48
C ALA A 299 5.21 11.78 10.45
N LYS A 300 3.91 11.83 10.16
CA LYS A 300 3.07 10.62 10.07
C LYS A 300 3.49 9.68 8.95
N VAL A 301 4.08 10.20 7.87
CA VAL A 301 4.49 9.42 6.70
C VAL A 301 5.96 9.01 6.73
N LEU A 302 6.74 9.51 7.70
CA LEU A 302 8.18 9.32 7.82
C LEU A 302 8.64 7.84 7.82
N PRO A 303 7.96 6.87 8.48
CA PRO A 303 8.38 5.48 8.44
C PRO A 303 8.41 4.90 7.01
N TRP A 304 7.43 5.25 6.17
CA TRP A 304 7.36 4.79 4.78
C TRP A 304 8.37 5.52 3.89
N ALA A 305 8.65 6.80 4.18
CA ALA A 305 9.69 7.54 3.48
C ALA A 305 11.08 6.95 3.72
N TRP A 306 11.41 6.61 4.98
CA TRP A 306 12.64 5.88 5.29
C TRP A 306 12.70 4.51 4.62
N TYR A 307 11.58 3.79 4.61
CA TYR A 307 11.50 2.51 3.90
C TYR A 307 11.79 2.64 2.40
N ASN A 308 11.15 3.57 1.69
CA ASN A 308 11.38 3.78 0.26
C ASN A 308 12.83 4.20 -0.04
N TRP A 309 13.40 5.12 0.75
CA TRP A 309 14.82 5.48 0.62
C TRP A 309 15.72 4.24 0.77
N GLY A 310 15.47 3.42 1.78
CA GLY A 310 16.22 2.19 2.00
C GLY A 310 16.10 1.16 0.87
N VAL A 311 14.90 1.05 0.27
CA VAL A 311 14.66 0.19 -0.91
C VAL A 311 15.42 0.71 -2.13
N ALA A 312 15.36 2.01 -2.41
CA ALA A 312 16.10 2.64 -3.50
C ALA A 312 17.62 2.42 -3.36
N LEU A 313 18.16 2.56 -2.15
CA LEU A 313 19.58 2.29 -1.85
C LEU A 313 19.95 0.82 -2.06
N ASN A 314 19.07 -0.11 -1.65
CA ASN A 314 19.25 -1.54 -1.90
C ASN A 314 19.30 -1.84 -3.41
N ASP A 315 18.39 -1.27 -4.19
CA ASP A 315 18.35 -1.48 -5.64
C ASP A 315 19.54 -0.83 -6.37
N LEU A 316 20.12 0.23 -5.81
CA LEU A 316 21.40 0.82 -6.23
C LEU A 316 22.62 -0.01 -5.82
N GLY A 317 22.47 -1.02 -4.96
CA GLY A 317 23.56 -1.82 -4.41
C GLY A 317 24.33 -1.17 -3.27
N CYS A 318 23.84 -0.05 -2.72
CA CYS A 318 24.43 0.67 -1.59
C CYS A 318 23.97 0.06 -0.25
N TYR A 319 24.30 -1.21 -0.03
CA TYR A 319 23.67 -2.03 1.01
C TYR A 319 23.97 -1.56 2.45
N GLU A 320 25.17 -1.04 2.73
CA GLU A 320 25.48 -0.49 4.06
C GLU A 320 24.59 0.71 4.38
N ALA A 321 24.50 1.67 3.45
CA ALA A 321 23.62 2.84 3.59
C ALA A 321 22.15 2.43 3.68
N ALA A 322 21.73 1.44 2.88
CA ALA A 322 20.38 0.89 2.92
C ALA A 322 20.07 0.33 4.33
N ALA A 323 20.97 -0.45 4.92
CA ALA A 323 20.79 -1.00 6.26
C ALA A 323 20.69 0.10 7.33
N GLU A 324 21.48 1.19 7.24
CA GLU A 324 21.35 2.33 8.14
C GLU A 324 19.95 2.96 8.05
N VAL A 325 19.49 3.25 6.84
CA VAL A 325 18.19 3.90 6.58
C VAL A 325 17.01 3.01 6.96
N LEU A 326 17.07 1.72 6.66
CA LEU A 326 16.02 0.76 6.99
C LEU A 326 15.91 0.49 8.49
N THR A 327 17.01 0.67 9.23
CA THR A 327 16.99 0.65 10.70
C THR A 327 16.16 1.81 11.25
N GLU A 328 16.25 3.01 10.65
CA GLU A 328 15.38 4.13 11.02
C GLU A 328 13.92 3.84 10.67
N ALA A 329 13.63 3.26 9.51
CA ALA A 329 12.27 2.85 9.15
C ALA A 329 11.65 1.88 10.18
N ALA A 330 12.42 0.87 10.60
CA ALA A 330 12.02 -0.09 11.63
C ALA A 330 11.90 0.54 13.03
N SER A 331 12.71 1.55 13.34
CA SER A 331 12.63 2.28 14.61
C SER A 331 11.40 3.19 14.67
N GLU A 332 11.07 3.87 13.58
CA GLU A 332 9.91 4.76 13.48
C GLU A 332 8.58 3.99 13.44
N ASN A 333 8.59 2.78 12.88
CA ASN A 333 7.45 1.86 12.96
C ASN A 333 7.89 0.41 13.25
N PRO A 334 7.97 0.02 14.54
CA PRO A 334 8.39 -1.32 14.97
C PRO A 334 7.48 -2.48 14.54
N ASP A 335 6.30 -2.17 14.02
CA ASP A 335 5.33 -3.15 13.52
C ASP A 335 5.27 -3.20 11.99
N TYR A 336 6.17 -2.49 11.29
CA TYR A 336 6.21 -2.49 9.83
C TYR A 336 7.06 -3.62 9.28
N ALA A 337 6.45 -4.79 9.08
CA ALA A 337 7.12 -5.98 8.54
C ALA A 337 7.94 -5.73 7.25
N PRO A 338 7.48 -4.91 6.26
CA PRO A 338 8.27 -4.56 5.09
C PRO A 338 9.63 -3.92 5.37
N ALA A 339 9.76 -3.08 6.40
CA ALA A 339 11.05 -2.49 6.77
C ALA A 339 12.05 -3.55 7.24
N TYR A 340 11.60 -4.47 8.10
CA TYR A 340 12.43 -5.59 8.56
C TYR A 340 12.81 -6.54 7.42
N ASN A 341 11.88 -6.83 6.49
CA ASN A 341 12.17 -7.65 5.31
C ASN A 341 13.24 -7.00 4.41
N ALA A 342 13.09 -5.71 4.11
CA ALA A 342 14.08 -4.99 3.32
C ALA A 342 15.44 -4.85 4.04
N LEU A 343 15.43 -4.70 5.36
CA LEU A 343 16.64 -4.67 6.18
C LEU A 343 17.37 -6.02 6.13
N SER A 344 16.63 -7.12 6.26
CA SER A 344 17.17 -8.47 6.08
C SER A 344 17.80 -8.65 4.70
N ARG A 345 17.12 -8.19 3.64
CA ARG A 345 17.65 -8.22 2.28
C ARG A 345 18.97 -7.45 2.16
N ALA A 346 19.08 -6.26 2.76
CA ALA A 346 20.32 -5.49 2.75
C ALA A 346 21.47 -6.27 3.40
N TYR A 347 21.22 -6.89 4.55
CA TYR A 347 22.22 -7.70 5.24
C TYR A 347 22.58 -9.00 4.51
N ASN A 348 21.62 -9.68 3.87
CA ASN A 348 21.88 -10.81 3.00
C ASN A 348 22.81 -10.42 1.85
N ALA A 349 22.55 -9.27 1.21
CA ALA A 349 23.41 -8.77 0.15
C ALA A 349 24.83 -8.44 0.63
N LEU A 350 24.97 -7.83 1.81
CA LEU A 350 26.28 -7.59 2.46
C LEU A 350 27.03 -8.90 2.79
N SER A 351 26.30 -9.92 3.22
CA SER A 351 26.85 -11.25 3.47
C SER A 351 27.39 -11.85 2.17
N GLU A 352 26.60 -11.82 1.09
CA GLU A 352 26.99 -12.38 -0.21
C GLU A 352 28.17 -11.64 -0.85
N THR A 353 28.21 -10.30 -0.77
CA THR A 353 29.33 -9.51 -1.31
C THR A 353 30.62 -9.76 -0.53
N SER A 354 30.54 -9.94 0.79
CA SER A 354 31.69 -10.30 1.63
C SER A 354 32.27 -11.66 1.24
N VAL A 355 31.42 -12.67 0.99
CA VAL A 355 31.88 -13.98 0.49
C VAL A 355 32.59 -13.84 -0.86
N ARG A 356 32.03 -13.07 -1.80
CA ARG A 356 32.63 -12.85 -3.12
C ARG A 356 33.98 -12.13 -3.06
N ALA A 357 34.16 -11.25 -2.09
CA ALA A 357 35.44 -10.60 -1.82
C ALA A 357 36.47 -11.56 -1.17
N ALA A 358 36.11 -12.84 -0.95
CA ALA A 358 36.88 -13.85 -0.24
C ALA A 358 37.32 -13.41 1.16
N THR A 359 36.55 -12.51 1.79
CA THR A 359 36.83 -12.04 3.15
C THR A 359 36.15 -12.98 4.15
N ALA A 360 36.91 -13.97 4.65
CA ALA A 360 36.53 -14.68 5.87
C ALA A 360 36.70 -13.72 7.06
N SER A 361 35.71 -12.86 7.28
CA SER A 361 35.73 -11.80 8.29
C SER A 361 34.62 -11.99 9.32
N PRO A 362 34.81 -11.60 10.60
CA PRO A 362 33.72 -11.47 11.58
C PRO A 362 32.51 -10.67 11.06
N SER A 363 32.72 -9.75 10.11
CA SER A 363 31.66 -8.99 9.46
C SER A 363 30.64 -9.88 8.73
N LEU A 364 31.08 -11.00 8.13
CA LEU A 364 30.21 -11.91 7.41
C LEU A 364 29.17 -12.56 8.34
N THR A 365 29.64 -13.09 9.47
CA THR A 365 28.79 -13.70 10.50
C THR A 365 27.84 -12.66 11.11
N ASP A 366 28.34 -11.46 11.44
CA ASP A 366 27.52 -10.35 11.95
C ASP A 366 26.40 -9.96 10.96
N TYR A 367 26.68 -9.86 9.66
CA TYR A 367 25.64 -9.58 8.67
C TYR A 367 24.61 -10.70 8.58
N ARG A 368 24.99 -11.97 8.63
CA ARG A 368 24.00 -13.07 8.62
C ARG A 368 23.13 -13.07 9.86
N GLU A 369 23.72 -12.88 11.03
CA GLU A 369 22.96 -12.80 12.28
C GLU A 369 21.93 -11.67 12.20
N LYS A 370 22.35 -10.48 11.77
CA LYS A 370 21.45 -9.34 11.55
C LYS A 370 20.38 -9.62 10.49
N ALA A 371 20.73 -10.30 9.40
CA ALA A 371 19.76 -10.67 8.36
C ALA A 371 18.69 -11.63 8.89
N ARG A 372 19.10 -12.64 9.66
CA ARG A 372 18.22 -13.62 10.29
C ARG A 372 17.32 -12.98 11.34
N ASP A 373 17.85 -12.08 12.17
CA ASP A 373 17.07 -11.35 13.17
C ASP A 373 15.99 -10.49 12.52
N ALA A 374 16.36 -9.72 11.49
CA ALA A 374 15.43 -8.89 10.75
C ALA A 374 14.36 -9.73 10.02
N ALA A 375 14.75 -10.82 9.35
CA ALA A 375 13.78 -11.70 8.69
C ALA A 375 12.84 -12.37 9.68
N THR A 376 13.36 -12.81 10.83
CA THR A 376 12.57 -13.40 11.92
C THR A 376 11.52 -12.41 12.42
N ARG A 377 11.92 -11.14 12.63
CA ARG A 377 10.97 -10.10 13.04
C ARG A 377 9.90 -9.84 11.96
N ALA A 378 10.27 -9.85 10.68
CA ALA A 378 9.32 -9.68 9.59
C ALA A 378 8.27 -10.80 9.55
N VAL A 379 8.66 -12.08 9.68
CA VAL A 379 7.71 -13.21 9.67
C VAL A 379 6.88 -13.30 10.95
N GLN A 380 7.37 -12.77 12.08
CA GLN A 380 6.57 -12.65 13.31
C GLN A 380 5.48 -11.60 13.19
N LEU A 381 5.79 -10.46 12.55
CA LEU A 381 4.84 -9.37 12.32
C LEU A 381 3.80 -9.74 11.26
N ASP A 382 4.24 -10.42 10.20
CA ASP A 382 3.36 -10.92 9.14
C ASP A 382 3.72 -12.37 8.78
N PRO A 383 3.05 -13.36 9.41
CA PRO A 383 3.25 -14.78 9.10
C PRO A 383 2.85 -15.17 7.67
N GLY A 384 2.12 -14.31 6.94
CA GLY A 384 1.76 -14.47 5.54
C GLY A 384 2.78 -13.89 4.57
N TYR A 385 3.82 -13.19 5.06
CA TYR A 385 4.81 -12.51 4.22
C TYR A 385 5.79 -13.50 3.59
N GLN A 386 5.40 -14.07 2.44
CA GLN A 386 6.17 -15.09 1.73
C GLN A 386 7.65 -14.71 1.51
N GLU A 387 7.91 -13.48 1.07
CA GLU A 387 9.25 -13.01 0.73
C GLU A 387 10.17 -12.92 1.96
N ALA A 388 9.61 -12.67 3.15
CA ALA A 388 10.37 -12.67 4.40
C ALA A 388 10.88 -14.08 4.76
N TYR A 389 10.14 -15.14 4.42
CA TYR A 389 10.63 -16.51 4.54
C TYR A 389 11.73 -16.84 3.54
N VAL A 390 11.69 -16.27 2.32
CA VAL A 390 12.79 -16.41 1.36
C VAL A 390 14.06 -15.79 1.94
N ASN A 391 13.97 -14.56 2.44
CA ASN A 391 15.10 -13.85 3.04
C ASN A 391 15.61 -14.51 4.34
N LEU A 392 14.72 -15.13 5.13
CA LEU A 392 15.11 -15.95 6.28
C LEU A 392 15.90 -17.20 5.84
N GLY A 393 15.44 -17.87 4.78
CA GLY A 393 16.15 -18.99 4.19
C GLY A 393 17.53 -18.59 3.68
N ASP A 394 17.61 -17.47 2.96
CA ASP A 394 18.86 -16.92 2.42
C ASP A 394 19.84 -16.52 3.54
N ALA A 395 19.34 -16.00 4.67
CA ALA A 395 20.16 -15.68 5.84
C ALA A 395 20.67 -16.93 6.58
N SER A 396 19.92 -18.02 6.52
CA SER A 396 20.20 -19.26 7.26
C SER A 396 21.01 -20.27 6.45
N ARG A 397 20.98 -20.21 5.12
CA ARG A 397 21.66 -21.20 4.27
C ARG A 397 23.18 -21.13 4.43
N PRO A 398 23.87 -22.27 4.39
CA PRO A 398 25.33 -22.27 4.31
C PRO A 398 25.77 -21.69 2.95
N LEU A 399 26.49 -20.57 2.94
CA LEU A 399 27.20 -20.14 1.73
C LEU A 399 28.51 -20.91 1.62
N LEU A 400 28.71 -21.60 0.49
CA LEU A 400 29.98 -22.21 0.15
C LEU A 400 31.00 -21.10 -0.12
N ALA A 401 31.81 -20.74 0.88
CA ALA A 401 33.02 -19.97 0.61
C ALA A 401 34.00 -20.89 -0.15
N PRO A 402 34.53 -20.48 -1.31
CA PRO A 402 35.62 -21.22 -1.92
C PRO A 402 36.84 -21.08 -1.01
N SER A 403 37.14 -22.10 -0.19
CA SER A 403 38.40 -22.13 0.55
C SER A 403 39.53 -22.38 -0.45
N ALA A 404 40.60 -21.59 -0.37
CA ALA A 404 41.84 -21.87 -1.10
C ALA A 404 42.59 -23.10 -0.53
N ASP A 405 42.14 -23.61 0.62
CA ASP A 405 42.69 -24.74 1.32
C ASP A 405 41.66 -25.88 1.38
N PRO A 406 41.91 -27.03 0.73
CA PRO A 406 41.01 -28.19 0.72
C PRO A 406 40.82 -28.84 2.10
N ASP A 407 41.69 -28.56 3.08
CA ASP A 407 41.57 -29.08 4.46
C ASP A 407 40.87 -28.12 5.42
N THR A 408 40.67 -26.86 5.02
CA THR A 408 39.82 -25.93 5.76
C THR A 408 38.37 -26.27 5.46
N LYS A 409 37.69 -26.98 6.37
CA LYS A 409 36.22 -27.04 6.38
C LYS A 409 35.71 -25.61 6.27
N ALA A 410 35.04 -25.28 5.16
CA ALA A 410 34.32 -24.02 5.04
C ALA A 410 33.57 -23.78 6.35
N SER A 411 33.76 -22.62 6.97
CA SER A 411 33.09 -22.28 8.22
C SER A 411 31.59 -22.46 8.01
N TYR A 412 31.06 -23.59 8.49
CA TYR A 412 29.70 -24.04 8.33
C TYR A 412 28.84 -23.24 9.32
N ASP A 413 28.69 -21.95 9.06
CA ASP A 413 27.96 -20.99 9.91
C ASP A 413 26.54 -20.75 9.35
N GLY A 414 25.91 -21.81 8.85
CA GLY A 414 24.55 -21.79 8.32
C GLY A 414 23.75 -22.96 8.89
N ASP A 415 22.49 -22.70 9.21
CA ASP A 415 21.53 -23.72 9.64
C ASP A 415 20.73 -24.20 8.42
N GLU A 416 21.23 -25.26 7.76
CA GLU A 416 20.58 -25.84 6.58
C GLU A 416 19.13 -26.27 6.88
N LYS A 417 18.87 -26.75 8.10
CA LYS A 417 17.52 -27.16 8.51
C LYS A 417 16.60 -25.96 8.56
N GLN A 418 17.02 -24.88 9.22
CA GLN A 418 16.25 -23.63 9.28
C GLN A 418 16.03 -23.05 7.88
N ALA A 419 17.06 -23.07 7.02
CA ALA A 419 16.93 -22.60 5.65
C ALA A 419 15.88 -23.38 4.86
N ARG A 420 15.92 -24.72 4.96
CA ARG A 420 14.94 -25.61 4.34
C ARG A 420 13.52 -25.33 4.82
N GLU A 421 13.31 -25.25 6.13
CA GLU A 421 11.99 -24.97 6.73
C GLU A 421 11.44 -23.62 6.25
N ALA A 422 12.29 -22.59 6.16
CA ALA A 422 11.88 -21.27 5.68
C ALA A 422 11.46 -21.30 4.21
N TYR A 423 12.24 -21.92 3.31
CA TYR A 423 11.86 -22.04 1.90
C TYR A 423 10.60 -22.87 1.68
N GLU A 424 10.45 -23.99 2.40
CA GLU A 424 9.25 -24.82 2.35
C GLU A 424 8.02 -24.02 2.81
N LYS A 425 8.16 -23.20 3.86
CA LYS A 425 7.10 -22.31 4.32
C LYS A 425 6.73 -21.25 3.28
N ALA A 426 7.72 -20.64 2.63
CA ALA A 426 7.48 -19.69 1.54
C ALA A 426 6.67 -20.34 0.41
N ILE A 427 7.03 -21.57 0.00
CA ILE A 427 6.31 -22.33 -1.04
C ILE A 427 4.89 -22.69 -0.58
N ALA A 428 4.72 -23.06 0.68
CA ALA A 428 3.42 -23.42 1.24
C ALA A 428 2.45 -22.23 1.31
N LEU A 429 2.95 -21.00 1.48
CA LEU A 429 2.13 -19.79 1.46
C LEU A 429 1.53 -19.52 0.08
N ASN A 430 2.36 -19.58 -0.96
CA ASN A 430 1.89 -19.50 -2.34
C ASN A 430 2.89 -20.15 -3.28
N ALA A 431 2.49 -21.28 -3.85
CA ALA A 431 3.33 -21.97 -4.80
C ALA A 431 3.67 -21.06 -6.00
N ASP A 432 2.73 -20.41 -6.67
CA ASP A 432 3.02 -19.74 -7.95
C ASP A 432 3.96 -18.53 -7.83
N THR A 433 4.14 -17.99 -6.62
CA THR A 433 4.99 -16.82 -6.32
C THR A 433 6.24 -17.16 -5.50
N ALA A 434 6.54 -18.44 -5.24
CA ALA A 434 7.76 -18.84 -4.51
C ALA A 434 8.93 -19.21 -5.44
N GLY A 435 9.25 -18.37 -6.45
CA GLY A 435 10.28 -18.67 -7.45
C GLY A 435 11.67 -18.87 -6.86
N ARG A 436 12.18 -17.88 -6.10
CA ARG A 436 13.48 -17.97 -5.43
C ARG A 436 13.56 -19.12 -4.43
N ALA A 437 12.58 -19.25 -3.54
CA ALA A 437 12.56 -20.33 -2.54
C ALA A 437 12.72 -21.72 -3.17
N ARG A 438 12.05 -21.99 -4.30
CA ARG A 438 12.23 -23.26 -5.02
C ARG A 438 13.61 -23.43 -5.60
N GLN A 439 14.12 -22.38 -6.21
CA GLN A 439 15.46 -22.39 -6.79
C GLN A 439 16.49 -22.72 -5.71
N GLN A 440 16.42 -22.05 -4.55
CA GLN A 440 17.33 -22.29 -3.45
C GLN A 440 17.14 -23.68 -2.83
N LEU A 441 15.90 -24.14 -2.64
CA LEU A 441 15.61 -25.48 -2.11
C LEU A 441 16.12 -26.61 -3.03
N ALA A 442 16.10 -26.42 -4.35
CA ALA A 442 16.65 -27.37 -5.31
C ALA A 442 18.18 -27.50 -5.24
N LEU A 443 18.88 -26.48 -4.69
CA LEU A 443 20.33 -26.52 -4.47
C LEU A 443 20.69 -27.24 -3.16
N ILE A 444 19.74 -27.44 -2.24
CA ILE A 444 19.97 -28.14 -0.98
C ILE A 444 19.87 -29.68 -1.23
N PRO A 445 20.91 -30.47 -0.92
CA PRO A 445 20.89 -31.92 -1.12
C PRO A 445 19.71 -32.63 -0.43
N GLY A 446 19.24 -33.72 -1.05
CA GLY A 446 18.18 -34.55 -0.48
C GLY A 446 16.77 -33.96 -0.54
N THR A 447 16.54 -32.91 -1.32
CA THR A 447 15.20 -32.39 -1.61
C THR A 447 14.62 -33.02 -2.88
N GLY A 448 13.32 -33.33 -2.89
CA GLY A 448 12.60 -33.81 -4.08
C GLY A 448 12.35 -32.73 -5.15
N TYR A 449 12.92 -31.53 -4.98
CA TYR A 449 12.61 -30.33 -5.74
C TYR A 449 13.57 -30.04 -6.91
N ALA A 450 14.65 -30.83 -7.06
CA ALA A 450 15.62 -30.68 -8.15
C ALA A 450 14.96 -30.71 -9.56
N ASN A 451 13.90 -31.51 -9.74
CA ASN A 451 13.19 -31.66 -11.02
C ASN A 451 12.02 -30.66 -11.21
N MET A 452 11.75 -29.79 -10.22
CA MET A 452 10.68 -28.77 -10.27
C MET A 452 11.19 -27.38 -10.69
N ALA A 453 12.45 -27.04 -10.40
CA ALA A 453 13.02 -25.73 -10.72
C ALA A 453 12.95 -25.39 -12.24
N GLU A 454 13.09 -26.41 -13.09
CA GLU A 454 13.13 -26.26 -14.56
C GLU A 454 11.73 -26.10 -15.21
N ARG A 455 10.66 -26.56 -14.54
CA ARG A 455 9.28 -26.54 -15.11
C ARG A 455 8.52 -25.23 -14.89
N MET A 456 9.09 -24.28 -14.16
CA MET A 456 8.30 -23.23 -13.48
C MET A 456 8.51 -21.82 -14.04
N THR A 457 8.88 -21.70 -15.31
CA THR A 457 8.76 -20.44 -16.07
C THR A 457 7.45 -20.40 -16.84
N LYS A 458 6.31 -20.52 -16.14
CA LYS A 458 5.09 -19.94 -16.69
C LYS A 458 5.43 -18.45 -16.87
N LYS A 459 5.29 -17.92 -18.10
CA LYS A 459 5.62 -16.52 -18.42
C LYS A 459 4.72 -15.59 -17.60
N ARG A 460 5.09 -15.37 -16.34
CA ARG A 460 4.43 -14.45 -15.42
C ARG A 460 4.74 -13.04 -15.90
N PRO A 461 3.71 -12.25 -16.29
CA PRO A 461 3.91 -10.90 -16.76
C PRO A 461 4.69 -10.02 -15.76
N GLU A 462 4.54 -10.27 -14.47
CA GLU A 462 5.20 -9.51 -13.40
C GLU A 462 6.71 -9.79 -13.32
N CYS A 463 7.17 -10.94 -13.85
CA CYS A 463 8.59 -11.31 -13.91
C CYS A 463 9.25 -10.97 -15.24
N ARG A 464 8.74 -9.95 -15.94
CA ARG A 464 9.32 -9.44 -17.18
C ARG A 464 10.58 -8.62 -16.91
N GLN A 465 11.33 -8.41 -17.97
CA GLN A 465 12.58 -7.67 -17.93
C GLN A 465 12.33 -6.16 -17.88
N GLY A 466 13.21 -5.41 -17.20
CA GLY A 466 13.13 -3.95 -17.10
C GLY A 466 12.44 -3.41 -15.84
N LEU A 467 11.88 -4.26 -14.98
CA LEU A 467 11.35 -3.84 -13.67
C LEU A 467 12.47 -3.80 -12.61
N PRO A 468 12.36 -2.94 -11.58
CA PRO A 468 13.29 -2.89 -10.45
C PRO A 468 13.47 -4.23 -9.74
N ARG A 469 14.66 -4.47 -9.17
CA ARG A 469 14.98 -5.72 -8.49
C ARG A 469 14.04 -5.98 -7.32
N SER A 470 13.86 -5.01 -6.43
CA SER A 470 12.93 -5.12 -5.30
C SER A 470 11.51 -5.54 -5.70
N PHE A 471 11.03 -5.08 -6.86
CA PHE A 471 9.71 -5.43 -7.39
C PHE A 471 9.66 -6.87 -7.90
N LEU A 472 10.69 -7.32 -8.61
CA LEU A 472 10.78 -8.69 -9.12
C LEU A 472 10.87 -9.71 -7.97
N GLU A 473 11.62 -9.35 -6.92
CA GLU A 473 11.70 -10.12 -5.68
C GLU A 473 10.33 -10.22 -5.00
N ALA A 474 9.65 -9.09 -4.77
CA ALA A 474 8.31 -9.07 -4.18
C ALA A 474 7.25 -9.81 -5.03
N SER A 475 7.43 -9.83 -6.35
CA SER A 475 6.59 -10.59 -7.28
C SER A 475 6.88 -12.09 -7.25
N GLY A 476 7.92 -12.53 -6.55
CA GLY A 476 8.25 -13.94 -6.41
C GLY A 476 9.07 -14.52 -7.55
N CYS A 477 9.75 -13.67 -8.32
CA CYS A 477 10.55 -14.10 -9.47
C CYS A 477 11.82 -14.84 -9.03
N SER A 478 12.30 -15.77 -9.84
CA SER A 478 13.57 -16.47 -9.61
C SER A 478 14.79 -15.57 -9.84
N ASP A 479 15.96 -15.93 -9.31
CA ASP A 479 17.21 -15.17 -9.53
C ASP A 479 17.56 -15.07 -11.01
N ALA A 480 17.32 -16.14 -11.78
CA ALA A 480 17.53 -16.15 -13.23
C ALA A 480 16.70 -15.07 -13.94
N GLN A 481 15.43 -14.90 -13.53
CA GLN A 481 14.55 -13.85 -14.08
C GLN A 481 15.03 -12.46 -13.66
N ILE A 482 15.41 -12.29 -12.40
CA ILE A 482 15.93 -11.02 -11.85
C ILE A 482 17.21 -10.59 -12.59
N HIS A 483 18.18 -11.49 -12.76
CA HIS A 483 19.42 -11.21 -13.48
C HIS A 483 19.17 -10.86 -14.95
N THR A 484 18.27 -11.58 -15.62
CA THR A 484 17.95 -11.30 -17.03
C THR A 484 17.27 -9.93 -17.18
N ALA A 485 16.45 -9.53 -16.21
CA ALA A 485 15.83 -8.20 -16.18
C ALA A 485 16.85 -7.09 -16.00
N ALA A 486 17.80 -7.26 -15.07
CA ALA A 486 18.86 -6.30 -14.79
C ALA A 486 19.74 -6.01 -16.03
N ASN A 487 20.13 -7.07 -16.76
CA ASN A 487 20.98 -6.93 -17.95
C ASN A 487 20.32 -6.11 -19.08
N ARG A 488 19.00 -6.16 -19.22
CA ARG A 488 18.28 -5.32 -20.21
C ARG A 488 17.98 -3.91 -19.68
N ALA A 489 17.74 -3.75 -18.38
CA ALA A 489 17.63 -2.41 -17.79
C ALA A 489 18.91 -1.59 -18.03
N SER A 490 20.09 -2.23 -17.96
CA SER A 490 21.36 -1.59 -18.35
C SER A 490 21.50 -1.26 -19.84
N GLU A 491 20.78 -1.96 -20.74
CA GLU A 491 20.75 -1.61 -22.17
C GLU A 491 19.86 -0.38 -22.44
N PHE A 492 18.80 -0.16 -21.66
CA PHE A 492 17.94 1.03 -21.74
C PHE A 492 18.49 2.24 -20.96
N ALA A 493 19.31 2.03 -19.92
CA ALA A 493 19.84 3.07 -19.04
C ALA A 493 21.16 3.70 -19.53
N ASN A 494 21.39 3.77 -20.85
CA ASN A 494 22.54 4.47 -21.44
C ASN A 494 22.38 5.99 -21.56
N THR A 495 21.36 6.55 -20.90
CA THR A 495 21.25 7.99 -20.67
C THR A 495 20.95 8.21 -19.20
N THR A 496 21.89 8.88 -18.52
CA THR A 496 21.93 9.25 -17.09
C THR A 496 22.12 8.09 -16.09
N LEU A 497 23.40 7.84 -15.76
CA LEU A 497 23.90 7.16 -14.54
C LEU A 497 23.19 5.84 -14.16
N GLY A 498 23.06 4.94 -15.14
CA GLY A 498 22.50 3.60 -14.94
C GLY A 498 23.54 2.55 -14.49
N ALA A 499 23.16 1.77 -13.48
CA ALA A 499 23.67 0.44 -13.14
C ALA A 499 25.20 0.28 -13.07
N MET A 500 25.81 0.65 -11.92
CA MET A 500 27.13 0.14 -11.56
C MET A 500 27.02 -0.80 -10.35
N PRO A 501 27.60 -2.02 -10.40
CA PRO A 501 27.68 -2.88 -9.23
C PRO A 501 28.59 -2.21 -8.20
N ASN A 502 28.05 -1.96 -7.01
CA ASN A 502 28.76 -1.68 -5.76
C ASN A 502 30.17 -1.11 -5.93
N THR A 503 30.29 0.07 -6.54
CA THR A 503 31.53 0.84 -6.43
C THR A 503 31.35 1.78 -5.24
N PRO A 504 32.21 1.69 -4.20
CA PRO A 504 32.15 2.58 -3.04
C PRO A 504 32.12 4.07 -3.41
N ASN A 505 32.54 4.41 -4.63
CA ASN A 505 32.51 5.77 -5.15
C ASN A 505 31.09 6.24 -5.50
N VAL A 506 30.19 5.42 -6.04
CA VAL A 506 28.84 5.87 -6.44
C VAL A 506 27.97 6.16 -5.21
N CYS A 507 27.99 5.31 -4.20
CA CYS A 507 27.21 5.48 -2.97
C CYS A 507 27.65 6.72 -2.16
N ASN A 508 28.97 7.01 -2.16
CA ASN A 508 29.53 8.18 -1.50
C ASN A 508 29.40 9.47 -2.33
N GLN A 509 29.59 9.42 -3.65
CA GLN A 509 29.52 10.59 -4.54
C GLN A 509 28.11 11.16 -4.68
N LEU A 510 27.10 10.29 -4.65
CA LEU A 510 25.69 10.71 -4.71
C LEU A 510 25.19 11.30 -3.37
N GLY A 511 26.04 11.32 -2.33
CA GLY A 511 25.69 11.86 -1.02
C GLY A 511 24.47 11.19 -0.41
N LEU A 512 24.22 9.89 -0.70
CA LEU A 512 22.97 9.21 -0.38
C LEU A 512 22.85 8.74 1.08
N HIS A 513 23.85 9.01 1.91
CA HIS A 513 23.80 8.75 3.35
C HIS A 513 22.99 9.84 4.08
N PRO A 514 22.19 9.48 5.11
CA PRO A 514 21.46 10.44 5.94
C PRO A 514 22.34 11.22 6.95
N ARG A 515 23.66 10.99 6.97
CA ARG A 515 24.62 11.52 7.96
C ARG A 515 24.94 13.00 7.74
N GLU A 516 24.02 13.86 8.14
CA GLU A 516 24.27 15.29 8.36
C GLU A 516 23.89 15.68 9.81
N ASN A 517 24.42 14.98 10.83
CA ASN A 517 24.37 15.33 12.27
C ASN A 517 23.30 14.64 13.17
N SER A 518 23.14 13.32 13.13
CA SER A 518 22.45 12.62 14.24
C SER A 518 23.08 11.26 14.54
N PRO A 519 23.40 10.94 15.81
CA PRO A 519 23.88 9.62 16.19
C PRO A 519 22.74 8.60 16.13
N MET A 520 23.03 7.41 15.59
CA MET A 520 22.11 6.26 15.56
C MET A 520 21.56 5.95 16.96
N LYS A 521 20.25 5.71 17.06
CA LYS A 521 19.68 5.01 18.22
C LYS A 521 19.93 3.52 18.05
N PRO A 522 20.49 2.80 19.04
CA PRO A 522 20.70 1.36 18.93
C PRO A 522 19.34 0.64 18.87
N LEU A 523 19.07 -0.06 17.77
CA LEU A 523 17.90 -0.92 17.63
C LEU A 523 18.09 -2.17 18.51
N ARG A 524 17.30 -2.32 19.57
CA ARG A 524 17.25 -3.56 20.37
C ARG A 524 16.26 -4.52 19.75
N ILE A 525 16.71 -5.39 18.86
CA ILE A 525 15.94 -6.56 18.43
C ILE A 525 16.12 -7.63 19.51
N THR A 526 15.04 -7.99 20.22
CA THR A 526 15.08 -9.08 21.19
C THR A 526 14.63 -10.37 20.51
N ALA A 527 15.56 -11.30 20.32
CA ALA A 527 15.25 -12.64 19.84
C ALA A 527 14.44 -13.38 20.91
N THR A 528 13.17 -13.67 20.63
CA THR A 528 12.40 -14.66 21.40
C THR A 528 12.52 -15.99 20.68
N ALA A 529 12.99 -17.02 21.40
CA ALA A 529 13.17 -18.37 20.88
C ALA A 529 11.84 -18.91 20.34
N ILE A 530 11.88 -19.46 19.13
CA ILE A 530 10.74 -20.14 18.52
C ILE A 530 10.65 -21.53 19.15
N ASP A 531 9.68 -21.76 20.04
CA ASP A 531 9.20 -23.11 20.32
C ASP A 531 8.34 -23.56 19.14
N VAL A 532 8.98 -24.21 18.16
CA VAL A 532 8.26 -25.01 17.18
C VAL A 532 7.77 -26.25 17.92
N GLU A 533 6.48 -26.26 18.23
CA GLU A 533 5.80 -27.33 18.95
C GLU A 533 5.99 -28.67 18.20
N SER A 534 6.99 -29.44 18.64
CA SER A 534 7.27 -30.76 18.12
C SER A 534 6.20 -31.73 18.62
N ALA A 535 5.22 -32.04 17.77
CA ALA A 535 4.34 -33.17 17.96
C ALA A 535 5.15 -34.47 17.82
N SER A 536 5.85 -34.84 18.90
CA SER A 536 6.52 -36.13 19.05
C SER A 536 5.44 -37.22 19.15
N HIS A 537 5.18 -37.92 18.05
CA HIS A 537 4.58 -39.24 18.08
C HIS A 537 5.54 -40.18 18.82
N LYS A 538 5.21 -40.52 20.07
CA LYS A 538 5.91 -41.58 20.83
C LYS A 538 5.77 -42.92 20.10
N SER A 539 6.86 -43.39 19.52
CA SER A 539 7.01 -44.79 19.10
C SER A 539 7.09 -45.69 20.35
N ALA A 540 6.19 -46.68 20.44
CA ALA A 540 6.18 -47.69 21.49
C ALA A 540 7.45 -48.58 21.45
N PRO A 541 7.97 -49.04 22.61
CA PRO A 541 9.18 -49.85 22.64
C PRO A 541 8.88 -51.31 22.26
N ARG A 542 9.63 -51.82 21.27
CA ARG A 542 9.75 -53.26 20.99
C ARG A 542 10.45 -53.95 22.16
N GLN A 543 9.74 -54.85 22.85
CA GLN A 543 10.36 -55.86 23.69
C GLN A 543 11.20 -56.80 22.80
N ARG A 544 12.50 -56.88 23.10
CA ARG A 544 13.39 -57.95 22.63
C ARG A 544 13.13 -59.19 23.51
N GLU A 545 12.46 -60.18 22.95
CA GLU A 545 12.69 -61.57 23.36
C GLU A 545 13.85 -62.14 22.53
N ARG A 546 14.82 -62.75 23.21
CA ARG A 546 15.34 -64.10 22.93
C ARG A 546 16.62 -64.36 23.73
N GLY A 547 16.65 -65.55 24.33
CA GLY A 547 17.82 -66.45 24.38
C GLY A 547 18.97 -66.03 25.26
#